data_AF-A0AAV9AJH0-F1
#
_entry.id   AF-A0AAV9AJH0-F1
#
_cell.length_a   1.000
_cell.length_b   1.000
_cell.length_c   1.000
_cell.angle_alpha   90.00
_cell.angle_beta   90.00
_cell.angle_gamma   90.00
#
_symmetry.space_group_name_H-M   'P 1'
#
loop_
_entity.id
_entity.type
_entity.pdbx_description
1 polymer ?
#
loop_
_entity_poly.entity_id
_entity_poly.type
_entity_poly.pdbx_seq_one_letter_code
_entity_poly.pdbx_strand_id
1 'polypeptide(L)'
;MERELIFDIDMSDYDDVRYCCSGADVCLDCWPLMTVAIKVMDTALRDDFGFDHILWVYSDRRGVHCWVCDRRARRLTNEQRAAVADYFRVYNGSENNAKKVSLTGPVLHPFLARSYMEVLEVFFDKKFLCGQQLLSTQEKYEKILPIIPDESAAAELHDRWQGNRRSSIPKGDPNIVRWEQLKNMLQSGKHKRQGLRRCIEEIVFSYTYPRLDMEVSKHMNHLLKAPFCVHPKTGRVCVPIDPDRCEDFDPTAVPALSELLEELNMGTPKSDGEWEATLLGQSIKFFRSSFLQPLLKSCKVQHFTMLLLSSFVFKIVNSGSPSSSSP
;
A
#
# COMPACT_ATOMS: atom_id res chain seq x y z
N MET A 1 -22.60 -16.78 1.01
CA MET A 1 -22.00 -15.91 -0.01
C MET A 1 -20.55 -15.67 0.40
N GLU A 2 -19.60 -15.75 -0.52
CA GLU A 2 -18.16 -15.54 -0.27
C GLU A 2 -17.63 -14.56 -1.31
N ARG A 3 -16.67 -13.71 -0.96
CA ARG A 3 -15.98 -12.80 -1.88
C ARG A 3 -14.63 -12.40 -1.34
N GLU A 4 -13.64 -12.18 -2.20
CA GLU A 4 -12.30 -11.69 -1.85
C GLU A 4 -12.35 -10.48 -0.91
N LEU A 5 -11.39 -10.38 0.01
CA LEU A 5 -11.12 -9.13 0.72
C LEU A 5 -10.28 -8.26 -0.21
N ILE A 6 -10.75 -7.04 -0.45
CA ILE A 6 -10.17 -6.14 -1.43
C ILE A 6 -9.74 -4.83 -0.78
N PHE A 7 -8.68 -4.23 -1.32
CA PHE A 7 -8.24 -2.88 -0.97
C PHE A 7 -7.97 -2.09 -2.23
N ASP A 8 -8.29 -0.79 -2.19
CA ASP A 8 -8.05 0.16 -3.27
C ASP A 8 -7.28 1.36 -2.72
N ILE A 9 -6.26 1.76 -3.47
CA ILE A 9 -5.32 2.83 -3.14
C ILE A 9 -5.12 3.64 -4.41
N ASP A 10 -5.63 4.87 -4.39
CA ASP A 10 -5.59 5.78 -5.52
C ASP A 10 -4.62 6.94 -5.24
N MET A 11 -3.78 7.28 -6.21
CA MET A 11 -2.86 8.41 -6.10
C MET A 11 -3.55 9.76 -5.86
N SER A 12 -4.81 9.95 -6.27
CA SER A 12 -5.52 11.22 -5.98
C SER A 12 -5.72 11.46 -4.50
N ASP A 13 -5.74 10.40 -3.69
CA ASP A 13 -5.82 10.55 -2.24
C ASP A 13 -4.57 11.20 -1.66
N TYR A 14 -3.51 11.40 -2.45
CA TYR A 14 -2.24 12.02 -2.06
C TYR A 14 -2.03 13.41 -2.69
N ASP A 15 -3.04 14.00 -3.32
CA ASP A 15 -2.94 15.31 -4.00
C ASP A 15 -2.49 16.47 -3.09
N ASP A 16 -2.70 16.36 -1.78
CA ASP A 16 -2.25 17.32 -0.78
C ASP A 16 -0.76 17.19 -0.40
N VAL A 17 -0.15 16.05 -0.71
CA VAL A 17 1.25 15.72 -0.32
C VAL A 17 2.17 15.45 -1.49
N ARG A 18 1.65 15.33 -2.72
CA ARG A 18 2.44 15.27 -3.96
C ARG A 18 2.37 16.59 -4.72
N TYR A 19 3.48 16.97 -5.33
CA TYR A 19 3.69 18.25 -6.00
C TYR A 19 4.20 18.10 -7.44
N CYS A 20 4.51 16.89 -7.88
CA CYS A 20 4.96 16.59 -9.24
C CYS A 20 3.81 16.38 -10.23
N CYS A 21 2.62 16.00 -9.75
CA CYS A 21 1.41 15.71 -10.53
C CYS A 21 0.17 16.09 -9.71
N SER A 22 -1.00 16.12 -10.35
CA SER A 22 -2.28 16.34 -9.69
C SER A 22 -3.38 15.45 -10.26
N GLY A 23 -4.46 15.24 -9.49
CA GLY A 23 -5.64 14.51 -9.91
C GLY A 23 -5.32 13.09 -10.36
N ALA A 24 -5.33 12.85 -11.66
CA ALA A 24 -5.21 11.51 -12.19
C ALA A 24 -3.91 11.20 -12.93
N ASP A 25 -3.01 12.18 -12.99
CA ASP A 25 -1.71 12.02 -13.62
C ASP A 25 -0.73 11.37 -12.64
N VAL A 26 0.19 10.55 -13.15
CA VAL A 26 1.24 9.89 -12.37
C VAL A 26 2.57 9.97 -13.09
N CYS A 27 3.65 10.10 -12.33
CA CYS A 27 5.02 10.03 -12.82
C CYS A 27 5.87 9.16 -11.89
N LEU A 28 7.14 8.97 -12.26
CA LEU A 28 8.11 8.19 -11.49
C LEU A 28 8.48 8.83 -10.13
N ASP A 29 8.13 10.10 -9.90
CA ASP A 29 8.38 10.77 -8.61
C ASP A 29 7.27 10.52 -7.58
N CYS A 30 6.01 10.33 -8.01
CA CYS A 30 4.91 10.03 -7.09
C CYS A 30 4.53 8.54 -7.05
N TRP A 31 4.77 7.78 -8.12
CA TRP A 31 4.48 6.34 -8.16
C TRP A 31 5.05 5.56 -6.97
N PRO A 32 6.25 5.89 -6.45
CA PRO A 32 6.76 5.20 -5.27
C PRO A 32 5.85 5.24 -4.02
N LEU A 33 4.85 6.13 -3.94
CA LEU A 33 3.79 6.05 -2.93
C LEU A 33 3.00 4.73 -3.02
N MET A 34 2.72 4.24 -4.22
CA MET A 34 2.06 2.95 -4.43
C MET A 34 2.98 1.79 -4.05
N THR A 35 4.28 1.90 -4.35
CA THR A 35 5.30 0.93 -3.92
C THR A 35 5.34 0.82 -2.39
N VAL A 36 5.33 1.95 -1.68
CA VAL A 36 5.23 1.97 -0.21
C VAL A 36 3.95 1.30 0.27
N ALA A 37 2.83 1.59 -0.40
CA ALA A 37 1.55 1.00 -0.05
C ALA A 37 1.51 -0.51 -0.19
N ILE A 38 2.05 -1.04 -1.29
CA ILE A 38 2.22 -2.48 -1.48
C ILE A 38 3.09 -3.05 -0.35
N LYS A 39 4.27 -2.48 -0.09
CA LYS A 39 5.20 -3.02 0.92
C LYS A 39 4.60 -3.06 2.32
N VAL A 40 4.02 -1.95 2.77
CA VAL A 40 3.44 -1.82 4.11
C VAL A 40 2.27 -2.78 4.27
N MET A 41 1.35 -2.82 3.30
CA MET A 41 0.15 -3.62 3.41
C MET A 41 0.40 -5.10 3.18
N ASP A 42 1.21 -5.48 2.19
CA ASP A 42 1.53 -6.88 1.90
C ASP A 42 2.21 -7.54 3.10
N THR A 43 3.20 -6.86 3.70
CA THR A 43 3.89 -7.34 4.92
C THR A 43 2.90 -7.60 6.04
N ALA A 44 1.99 -6.68 6.35
CA ALA A 44 1.03 -6.88 7.42
C ALA A 44 -0.03 -7.94 7.09
N LEU A 45 -0.52 -7.99 5.85
CA LEU A 45 -1.48 -9.01 5.40
C LEU A 45 -0.87 -10.42 5.53
N ARG A 46 0.43 -10.57 5.27
CA ARG A 46 1.16 -11.83 5.44
C ARG A 46 1.51 -12.11 6.90
N ASP A 47 2.23 -11.21 7.55
CA ASP A 47 2.87 -11.48 8.84
C ASP A 47 1.91 -11.31 10.02
N ASP A 48 1.02 -10.32 9.96
CA ASP A 48 0.12 -10.01 11.08
C ASP A 48 -1.21 -10.75 10.93
N PHE A 49 -1.74 -10.82 9.70
CA PHE A 49 -2.99 -11.51 9.44
C PHE A 49 -2.79 -12.97 9.05
N GLY A 50 -1.66 -13.38 8.46
CA GLY A 50 -1.41 -14.76 8.01
C GLY A 50 -2.01 -15.11 6.65
N PHE A 51 -2.22 -14.14 5.74
CA PHE A 51 -2.82 -14.39 4.42
C PHE A 51 -1.75 -14.82 3.42
N ASP A 52 -2.03 -15.87 2.64
CA ASP A 52 -1.06 -16.42 1.70
C ASP A 52 -1.31 -15.94 0.27
N HIS A 53 -2.58 -15.85 -0.12
CA HIS A 53 -3.02 -15.68 -1.50
C HIS A 53 -3.42 -14.24 -1.76
N ILE A 54 -2.41 -13.38 -1.91
CA ILE A 54 -2.56 -11.95 -2.15
C ILE A 54 -2.14 -11.64 -3.58
N LEU A 55 -2.98 -10.92 -4.32
CA LEU A 55 -2.70 -10.42 -5.67
C LEU A 55 -2.78 -8.90 -5.69
N TRP A 56 -1.63 -8.25 -5.94
CA TRP A 56 -1.58 -6.83 -6.26
C TRP A 56 -1.72 -6.62 -7.76
N VAL A 57 -2.48 -5.61 -8.15
CA VAL A 57 -2.79 -5.30 -9.54
C VAL A 57 -2.70 -3.80 -9.76
N TYR A 58 -2.02 -3.39 -10.82
CA TYR A 58 -2.06 -2.01 -11.29
C TYR A 58 -3.49 -1.63 -11.64
N SER A 59 -4.02 -0.56 -11.04
CA SER A 59 -5.42 -0.20 -11.22
C SER A 59 -5.75 0.20 -12.65
N ASP A 60 -4.74 0.61 -13.45
CA ASP A 60 -4.68 0.96 -14.88
C ASP A 60 -4.26 2.40 -15.20
N ARG A 61 -4.39 3.28 -14.21
CA ARG A 61 -4.15 4.72 -14.37
C ARG A 61 -3.22 5.26 -13.31
N ARG A 62 -3.56 5.05 -12.03
CA ARG A 62 -2.97 5.84 -10.96
C ARG A 62 -2.99 5.18 -9.58
N GLY A 63 -3.23 3.88 -9.51
CA GLY A 63 -3.40 3.23 -8.22
C GLY A 63 -3.08 1.75 -8.28
N VAL A 64 -3.35 1.08 -7.18
CA VAL A 64 -3.16 -0.36 -7.03
C VAL A 64 -4.34 -0.97 -6.30
N HIS A 65 -4.76 -2.14 -6.77
CA HIS A 65 -5.77 -2.97 -6.15
C HIS A 65 -5.11 -4.18 -5.49
N CYS A 66 -5.54 -4.52 -4.29
CA CYS A 66 -5.14 -5.75 -3.61
C CYS A 66 -6.33 -6.70 -3.52
N TRP A 67 -6.12 -7.97 -3.87
CA TRP A 67 -7.09 -9.05 -3.76
C TRP A 67 -6.55 -10.14 -2.85
N VAL A 68 -7.18 -10.32 -1.69
CA VAL A 68 -6.88 -11.41 -0.75
C VAL A 68 -7.88 -12.54 -0.95
N CYS A 69 -7.37 -13.65 -1.49
CA CYS A 69 -8.17 -14.76 -2.01
C CYS A 69 -8.18 -16.00 -1.10
N ASP A 70 -7.53 -15.93 0.06
CA ASP A 70 -7.60 -16.95 1.09
C ASP A 70 -9.06 -17.28 1.44
N ARG A 71 -9.36 -18.56 1.62
CA ARG A 71 -10.72 -19.01 1.98
C ARG A 71 -11.25 -18.30 3.23
N ARG A 72 -10.40 -18.04 4.23
CA ARG A 72 -10.81 -17.32 5.44
C ARG A 72 -11.05 -15.82 5.19
N ALA A 73 -10.28 -15.19 4.30
CA ALA A 73 -10.53 -13.82 3.86
C ALA A 73 -11.87 -13.72 3.14
N ARG A 74 -12.16 -14.69 2.26
CA ARG A 74 -13.39 -14.69 1.47
C ARG A 74 -14.67 -14.82 2.27
N ARG A 75 -14.55 -15.32 3.51
CA ARG A 75 -15.65 -15.59 4.44
C ARG A 75 -15.81 -14.53 5.52
N LEU A 76 -14.97 -13.48 5.53
CA LEU A 76 -15.08 -12.41 6.52
C LEU A 76 -16.42 -11.69 6.38
N THR A 77 -17.08 -11.45 7.53
CA THR A 77 -18.26 -10.58 7.63
C THR A 77 -17.87 -9.13 7.36
N ASN A 78 -18.86 -8.26 7.14
CA ASN A 78 -18.59 -6.83 6.99
C ASN A 78 -17.91 -6.23 8.24
N GLU A 79 -18.29 -6.66 9.47
CA GLU A 79 -17.60 -6.17 10.67
C GLU A 79 -16.14 -6.61 10.71
N GLN A 80 -15.86 -7.86 10.33
CA GLN A 80 -14.49 -8.37 10.30
C GLN A 80 -13.65 -7.69 9.22
N ARG A 81 -14.23 -7.42 8.04
CA ARG A 81 -13.59 -6.64 6.98
C ARG A 81 -13.28 -5.23 7.43
N ALA A 82 -14.24 -4.57 8.09
CA ALA A 82 -14.03 -3.25 8.68
C ALA A 82 -12.88 -3.26 9.69
N ALA A 83 -12.82 -4.26 10.58
CA ALA A 83 -11.74 -4.39 11.54
C ALA A 83 -10.36 -4.57 10.87
N VAL A 84 -10.28 -5.35 9.78
CA VAL A 84 -9.04 -5.49 9.00
C VAL A 84 -8.67 -4.16 8.33
N ALA A 85 -9.62 -3.46 7.72
CA ALA A 85 -9.36 -2.16 7.10
C ALA A 85 -8.93 -1.10 8.14
N ASP A 86 -9.60 -1.06 9.30
CA ASP A 86 -9.31 -0.13 10.39
C ASP A 86 -7.94 -0.40 11.04
N TYR A 87 -7.42 -1.63 10.97
CA TYR A 87 -6.05 -1.94 11.38
C TYR A 87 -5.01 -1.11 10.60
N PHE A 88 -5.27 -0.87 9.30
CA PHE A 88 -4.42 -0.05 8.44
C PHE A 88 -4.69 1.44 8.58
N ARG A 89 -5.77 1.85 9.25
CA ARG A 89 -6.23 3.24 9.29
C ARG A 89 -5.40 4.07 10.26
N VAL A 90 -4.43 4.80 9.70
CA VAL A 90 -3.62 5.79 10.44
C VAL A 90 -4.09 7.21 10.16
N TYR A 91 -4.58 7.46 8.95
CA TYR A 91 -5.03 8.77 8.51
C TYR A 91 -6.45 9.05 9.02
N ASN A 92 -6.59 10.08 9.87
CA ASN A 92 -7.83 10.38 10.59
C ASN A 92 -8.30 11.84 10.44
N GLY A 93 -7.59 12.67 9.66
CA GLY A 93 -7.93 14.09 9.48
C GLY A 93 -8.84 14.37 8.27
N SER A 94 -9.72 15.37 8.40
CA SER A 94 -10.39 16.01 7.25
C SER A 94 -9.42 16.92 6.49
N GLU A 95 -9.79 17.36 5.29
CA GLU A 95 -8.97 18.29 4.48
C GLU A 95 -8.57 19.57 5.23
N ASN A 96 -9.40 20.00 6.20
CA ASN A 96 -9.19 21.22 6.98
C ASN A 96 -8.18 21.06 8.13
N ASN A 97 -7.78 19.84 8.49
CA ASN A 97 -6.84 19.62 9.58
C ASN A 97 -5.42 19.61 9.03
N ALA A 98 -4.58 20.51 9.55
CA ALA A 98 -3.17 20.51 9.19
C ALA A 98 -2.43 19.25 9.70
N LYS A 99 -2.83 18.74 10.87
CA LYS A 99 -2.35 17.47 11.43
C LYS A 99 -3.34 16.35 11.12
N LYS A 100 -2.98 15.49 10.17
CA LYS A 100 -3.83 14.38 9.66
C LYS A 100 -3.54 13.02 10.30
N VAL A 101 -2.36 12.89 10.90
CA VAL A 101 -1.89 11.70 11.62
C VAL A 101 -1.61 12.07 13.07
N SER A 102 -2.09 11.24 13.99
CA SER A 102 -1.81 11.37 15.43
C SER A 102 -1.38 10.01 15.97
N LEU A 103 -0.10 9.87 16.30
CA LEU A 103 0.46 8.63 16.80
C LEU A 103 0.42 8.66 18.33
N THR A 104 -0.59 8.01 18.90
CA THR A 104 -0.85 8.04 20.35
C THR A 104 -0.10 6.94 21.10
N GLY A 105 0.08 7.16 22.42
CA GLY A 105 0.64 6.17 23.33
C GLY A 105 2.15 6.28 23.58
N PRO A 106 2.66 5.60 24.61
CA PRO A 106 4.08 5.65 24.99
C PRO A 106 4.98 4.88 24.04
N VAL A 107 4.44 3.93 23.27
CA VAL A 107 5.14 3.08 22.30
C VAL A 107 4.27 2.97 21.05
N LEU A 108 4.89 2.96 19.87
CA LEU A 108 4.16 2.72 18.62
C LEU A 108 3.69 1.27 18.58
N HIS A 109 2.50 1.06 18.01
CA HIS A 109 2.04 -0.29 17.69
C HIS A 109 3.09 -1.01 16.83
N PRO A 110 3.38 -2.31 17.06
CA PRO A 110 4.46 -3.03 16.36
C PRO A 110 4.42 -2.90 14.83
N PHE A 111 3.22 -3.01 14.23
CA PHE A 111 3.02 -2.81 12.79
C PHE A 111 3.43 -1.39 12.33
N LEU A 112 3.11 -0.35 13.10
CA LEU A 112 3.49 1.03 12.76
C LEU A 112 4.98 1.26 12.93
N ALA A 113 5.58 0.70 13.98
CA ALA A 113 7.03 0.76 14.20
C ALA A 113 7.79 0.07 13.05
N ARG A 114 7.37 -1.14 12.68
CA ARG A 114 7.93 -1.91 11.55
C ARG A 114 7.79 -1.13 10.24
N SER A 115 6.59 -0.64 9.94
CA SER A 115 6.32 0.16 8.74
C SER A 115 7.23 1.38 8.65
N TYR A 116 7.39 2.11 9.75
CA TYR A 116 8.25 3.29 9.81
C TYR A 116 9.72 2.94 9.53
N MET A 117 10.26 1.99 10.29
CA MET A 117 11.69 1.66 10.28
C MET A 117 12.13 0.96 8.99
N GLU A 118 11.29 0.08 8.45
CA GLU A 118 11.67 -0.77 7.32
C GLU A 118 11.30 -0.14 5.96
N VAL A 119 10.29 0.73 5.93
CA VAL A 119 9.76 1.27 4.67
C VAL A 119 9.73 2.79 4.66
N LEU A 120 8.95 3.43 5.55
CA LEU A 120 8.58 4.83 5.40
C LEU A 120 9.75 5.79 5.57
N GLU A 121 10.60 5.61 6.59
CA GLU A 121 11.73 6.50 6.87
C GLU A 121 12.73 6.50 5.71
N VAL A 122 13.12 5.30 5.26
CA VAL A 122 14.06 5.11 4.15
C VAL A 122 13.50 5.70 2.86
N PHE A 123 12.21 5.49 2.61
CA PHE A 123 11.53 6.03 1.43
C PHE A 123 11.45 7.57 1.46
N PHE A 124 11.04 8.12 2.60
CA PHE A 124 10.89 9.57 2.78
C PHE A 124 12.22 10.28 2.54
N ASP A 125 13.28 9.84 3.24
CA ASP A 125 14.59 10.49 3.20
C ASP A 125 15.27 10.34 1.82
N LYS A 126 15.18 9.17 1.18
CA LYS A 126 15.95 8.88 -0.05
C LYS A 126 15.24 9.23 -1.35
N LYS A 127 13.91 9.17 -1.39
CA LYS A 127 13.13 9.34 -2.63
C LYS A 127 12.15 10.50 -2.53
N PHE A 128 11.29 10.48 -1.53
CA PHE A 128 10.12 11.36 -1.52
C PHE A 128 10.46 12.83 -1.25
N LEU A 129 11.33 13.10 -0.26
CA LEU A 129 11.69 14.45 0.16
C LEU A 129 12.23 15.30 -1.01
N CYS A 130 13.21 14.79 -1.75
CA CYS A 130 13.78 15.47 -2.91
C CYS A 130 12.89 15.33 -4.16
N GLY A 131 12.26 14.18 -4.40
CA GLY A 131 11.38 13.97 -5.57
C GLY A 131 10.18 14.92 -5.58
N GLN A 132 9.62 15.23 -4.40
CA GLN A 132 8.49 16.15 -4.25
C GLN A 132 8.92 17.58 -3.89
N GLN A 133 10.22 17.80 -3.64
CA GLN A 133 10.79 19.09 -3.27
C GLN A 133 10.05 19.72 -2.06
N LEU A 134 9.72 18.91 -1.04
CA LEU A 134 8.80 19.28 0.04
C LEU A 134 9.23 20.48 0.89
N LEU A 135 10.53 20.72 0.97
CA LEU A 135 11.12 21.77 1.79
C LEU A 135 11.89 22.77 0.92
N SER A 136 11.68 22.82 -0.39
CA SER A 136 12.44 23.72 -1.27
C SER A 136 11.90 25.16 -1.26
N THR A 137 10.58 25.33 -1.27
CA THR A 137 9.91 26.64 -1.34
C THR A 137 9.10 26.94 -0.09
N GLN A 138 8.83 28.23 0.15
CA GLN A 138 8.01 28.70 1.27
C GLN A 138 6.63 28.07 1.31
N GLU A 139 5.94 28.08 0.18
CA GLU A 139 4.62 27.47 0.03
C GLU A 139 4.58 26.00 0.49
N LYS A 140 5.65 25.23 0.25
CA LYS A 140 5.68 23.81 0.57
C LYS A 140 6.07 23.55 2.02
N TYR A 141 7.13 24.19 2.54
CA TYR A 141 7.52 23.96 3.92
C TYR A 141 6.50 24.52 4.92
N GLU A 142 5.73 25.55 4.55
CA GLU A 142 4.63 26.07 5.38
C GLU A 142 3.46 25.08 5.53
N LYS A 143 3.40 24.01 4.73
CA LYS A 143 2.46 22.91 4.96
C LYS A 143 2.94 21.91 6.02
N ILE A 144 4.25 21.84 6.28
CA ILE A 144 4.85 20.95 7.28
C ILE A 144 4.85 21.60 8.66
N LEU A 145 5.15 22.90 8.74
CA LEU A 145 5.28 23.62 10.01
C LEU A 145 4.05 23.47 10.94
N PRO A 146 2.79 23.53 10.45
CA PRO A 146 1.61 23.36 11.31
C PRO A 146 1.43 21.94 11.88
N ILE A 147 2.17 20.95 11.37
CA ILE A 147 2.18 19.58 11.91
C ILE A 147 2.98 19.55 13.23
N ILE A 148 3.92 20.48 13.41
CA ILE A 148 4.78 20.57 14.59
C ILE A 148 3.97 21.14 15.77
N PRO A 149 3.73 20.36 16.85
CA PRO A 149 2.93 20.81 17.99
C PRO A 149 3.54 21.98 18.78
N ASP A 150 4.86 22.15 18.72
CA ASP A 150 5.58 23.22 19.40
C ASP A 150 5.66 24.46 18.51
N GLU A 151 4.80 25.44 18.79
CA GLU A 151 4.73 26.71 18.05
C GLU A 151 6.05 27.48 18.08
N SER A 152 6.82 27.41 19.18
CA SER A 152 8.11 28.09 19.28
C SER A 152 9.14 27.43 18.36
N ALA A 153 9.14 26.10 18.27
CA ALA A 153 10.01 25.37 17.36
C ALA A 153 9.63 25.64 15.89
N ALA A 154 8.32 25.62 15.59
CA ALA A 154 7.81 25.93 14.24
C ALA A 154 8.19 27.35 13.80
N ALA A 155 8.03 28.35 14.68
CA ALA A 155 8.44 29.73 14.40
C ALA A 155 9.95 29.87 14.20
N GLU A 156 10.78 29.21 15.02
CA GLU A 156 12.24 29.24 14.84
C GLU A 156 12.68 28.64 13.49
N LEU A 157 12.05 27.52 13.08
CA LEU A 157 12.31 26.93 11.76
C LEU A 157 11.88 27.86 10.63
N HIS A 158 10.70 28.48 10.74
CA HIS A 158 10.18 29.42 9.75
C HIS A 158 11.13 30.61 9.55
N ASP A 159 11.52 31.30 10.64
CA ASP A 159 12.44 32.44 10.61
C ASP A 159 13.80 32.05 10.01
N ARG A 160 14.29 30.85 10.33
CA ARG A 160 15.54 30.31 9.83
C ARG A 160 15.47 30.02 8.33
N TRP A 161 14.33 29.54 7.83
CA TRP A 161 14.16 29.16 6.43
C TRP A 161 13.78 30.32 5.50
N GLN A 162 13.15 31.39 6.03
CA GLN A 162 12.84 32.61 5.28
C GLN A 162 14.06 33.43 4.87
N GLY A 163 15.24 33.19 5.47
CA GLY A 163 16.47 33.89 5.09
C GLY A 163 16.63 35.30 5.70
N ASN A 164 15.83 35.67 6.70
CA ASN A 164 15.95 36.94 7.43
C ASN A 164 17.26 37.07 8.22
N ARG A 165 17.98 35.97 8.44
CA ARG A 165 19.37 35.99 8.92
C ARG A 165 20.30 35.88 7.71
N ARG A 166 21.25 36.82 7.58
CA ARG A 166 22.40 36.82 6.66
C ARG A 166 23.25 35.53 6.82
N SER A 167 22.67 34.39 6.49
CA SER A 167 23.30 33.09 6.52
C SER A 167 23.56 32.69 5.08
N SER A 168 24.82 32.36 4.83
CA SER A 168 25.34 31.81 3.59
C SER A 168 24.35 30.89 2.90
N ILE A 169 24.25 31.02 1.57
CA ILE A 169 23.56 30.07 0.68
C ILE A 169 23.76 28.65 1.24
N PRO A 170 22.70 27.89 1.54
CA PRO A 170 22.83 26.54 2.08
C PRO A 170 23.77 25.75 1.15
N LYS A 171 24.90 25.27 1.69
CA LYS A 171 25.75 24.33 0.96
C LYS A 171 24.99 23.00 0.91
N GLY A 172 24.32 22.70 -0.20
CA GLY A 172 23.59 21.46 -0.42
C GLY A 172 22.12 21.65 -0.81
N ASP A 173 21.42 20.55 -1.07
CA ASP A 173 19.99 20.55 -1.40
C ASP A 173 19.18 21.13 -0.22
N PRO A 174 18.36 22.18 -0.44
CA PRO A 174 17.56 22.78 0.62
C PRO A 174 16.64 21.78 1.32
N ASN A 175 16.16 20.74 0.63
CA ASN A 175 15.30 19.74 1.23
C ASN A 175 16.05 18.93 2.30
N ILE A 176 17.24 18.44 1.96
CA ILE A 176 18.09 17.68 2.88
C ILE A 176 18.51 18.56 4.07
N VAL A 177 19.01 19.77 3.79
CA VAL A 177 19.49 20.68 4.84
C VAL A 177 18.38 21.07 5.81
N ARG A 178 17.20 21.45 5.30
CA ARG A 178 16.06 21.85 6.15
C ARG A 178 15.48 20.66 6.91
N TRP A 179 15.44 19.47 6.30
CA TRP A 179 15.01 18.26 6.99
C TRP A 179 15.92 17.90 8.16
N GLU A 180 17.24 17.95 7.97
CA GLU A 180 18.20 17.74 9.06
C GLU A 180 18.07 18.79 10.17
N GLN A 181 17.83 20.06 9.82
CA GLN A 181 17.57 21.11 10.81
C GLN A 181 16.32 20.82 11.64
N LEU A 182 15.22 20.39 10.99
CA LEU A 182 14.00 19.99 11.66
C LEU A 182 14.25 18.80 12.59
N LYS A 183 14.89 17.72 12.11
CA LYS A 183 15.21 16.54 12.92
C LYS A 183 16.02 16.91 14.16
N ASN A 184 17.10 17.67 13.98
CA ASN A 184 17.98 18.10 15.07
C ASN A 184 17.26 18.98 16.10
N MET A 185 16.40 19.90 15.65
CA MET A 185 15.64 20.77 16.55
C MET A 185 14.66 19.97 17.41
N LEU A 186 13.88 19.08 16.78
CA LEU A 186 12.88 18.27 17.48
C LEU A 186 13.49 17.20 18.39
N GLN A 187 14.69 16.71 18.06
CA GLN A 187 15.41 15.72 18.87
C GLN A 187 16.31 16.35 19.96
N SER A 188 16.44 17.69 20.00
CA SER A 188 17.24 18.39 21.00
C SER A 188 16.62 18.29 22.41
N GLY A 189 17.46 18.25 23.45
CA GLY A 189 17.05 18.04 24.84
C GLY A 189 16.07 19.08 25.42
N LYS A 190 16.01 20.28 24.82
CA LYS A 190 15.07 21.35 25.17
C LYS A 190 13.62 20.97 24.80
N HIS A 191 13.46 20.31 23.65
CA HIS A 191 12.18 20.01 23.02
C HIS A 191 11.73 18.54 23.23
N LYS A 192 12.65 17.64 23.63
CA LYS A 192 12.37 16.23 24.01
C LYS A 192 11.29 16.03 25.08
N ARG A 193 10.96 17.03 25.90
CA ARG A 193 9.98 16.95 26.99
C ARG A 193 8.54 17.31 26.59
N GLN A 194 8.32 18.03 25.48
CA GLN A 194 7.01 18.58 25.10
C GLN A 194 6.31 17.76 24.00
N GLY A 195 5.91 16.50 24.22
CA GLY A 195 5.06 15.78 23.25
C GLY A 195 5.63 15.56 21.83
N LEU A 196 6.82 16.08 21.52
CA LEU A 196 7.50 16.07 20.22
C LEU A 196 8.14 14.72 19.89
N ARG A 197 7.97 13.73 20.78
CA ARG A 197 8.60 12.42 20.65
C ARG A 197 8.30 11.72 19.32
N ARG A 198 7.14 12.00 18.71
CA ARG A 198 6.68 11.36 17.48
C ARG A 198 6.48 12.31 16.31
N CYS A 199 6.91 13.57 16.43
CA CYS A 199 6.59 14.57 15.42
C CYS A 199 7.23 14.25 14.06
N ILE A 200 8.47 13.73 14.06
CA ILE A 200 9.15 13.30 12.83
C ILE A 200 8.38 12.14 12.19
N GLU A 201 8.01 11.14 12.99
CA GLU A 201 7.21 10.00 12.53
C GLU A 201 5.87 10.48 11.96
N GLU A 202 5.14 11.34 12.67
CA GLU A 202 3.84 11.88 12.20
C GLU A 202 3.95 12.63 10.87
N ILE A 203 5.04 13.39 10.65
CA ILE A 203 5.32 14.03 9.35
C ILE A 203 5.52 12.95 8.29
N VAL A 204 6.42 11.98 8.51
CA VAL A 204 6.70 10.91 7.55
C VAL A 204 5.44 10.12 7.21
N PHE A 205 4.64 9.73 8.22
CA PHE A 205 3.37 9.04 8.03
C PHE A 205 2.37 9.89 7.24
N SER A 206 2.23 11.18 7.54
CA SER A 206 1.28 12.05 6.85
C SER A 206 1.55 12.14 5.34
N TYR A 207 2.81 12.09 4.95
CA TYR A 207 3.24 12.26 3.55
C TYR A 207 3.39 10.95 2.77
N THR A 208 3.63 9.82 3.44
CA THR A 208 4.04 8.58 2.74
C THR A 208 3.25 7.34 3.12
N TYR A 209 2.49 7.37 4.22
CA TYR A 209 1.75 6.20 4.67
C TYR A 209 0.55 5.91 3.75
N PRO A 210 0.16 4.63 3.58
CA PRO A 210 -0.94 4.25 2.68
C PRO A 210 -2.27 4.87 3.07
N ARG A 211 -2.97 5.42 2.07
CA ARG A 211 -4.33 5.97 2.17
C ARG A 211 -5.28 5.01 1.46
N LEU A 212 -6.14 4.37 2.24
CA LEU A 212 -7.04 3.33 1.75
C LEU A 212 -8.43 3.92 1.51
N ASP A 213 -9.07 3.51 0.40
CA ASP A 213 -10.52 3.64 0.30
C ASP A 213 -11.18 2.61 1.24
N MET A 214 -11.62 3.13 2.39
CA MET A 214 -12.20 2.34 3.46
C MET A 214 -13.53 1.69 3.04
N GLU A 215 -14.31 2.34 2.18
CA GLU A 215 -15.64 1.85 1.80
C GLU A 215 -15.56 0.68 0.82
N VAL A 216 -14.51 0.64 -0.01
CA VAL A 216 -14.17 -0.51 -0.86
C VAL A 216 -13.91 -1.75 -0.01
N SER A 217 -13.22 -1.57 1.11
CA SER A 217 -12.71 -2.69 1.92
C SER A 217 -13.75 -3.26 2.90
N LYS A 218 -14.66 -2.42 3.43
CA LYS A 218 -15.63 -2.79 4.48
C LYS A 218 -16.76 -3.70 4.00
N HIS A 219 -17.22 -3.52 2.77
CA HIS A 219 -18.45 -4.16 2.30
C HIS A 219 -18.19 -5.30 1.32
N MET A 220 -18.66 -6.50 1.65
CA MET A 220 -18.53 -7.69 0.80
C MET A 220 -19.14 -7.51 -0.61
N ASN A 221 -20.08 -6.58 -0.80
CA ASN A 221 -20.74 -6.39 -2.10
C ASN A 221 -20.03 -5.36 -3.01
N HIS A 222 -18.97 -4.71 -2.55
CA HIS A 222 -18.26 -3.71 -3.35
C HIS A 222 -17.66 -4.31 -4.63
N LEU A 223 -17.89 -3.67 -5.78
CA LEU A 223 -17.37 -4.12 -7.06
C LEU A 223 -16.00 -3.51 -7.31
N LEU A 224 -15.01 -4.33 -7.65
CA LEU A 224 -13.68 -3.87 -8.04
C LEU A 224 -13.32 -4.37 -9.43
N LYS A 225 -12.57 -3.55 -10.17
CA LYS A 225 -12.17 -3.84 -11.54
C LYS A 225 -11.33 -5.12 -11.61
N ALA A 226 -11.71 -6.04 -12.49
CA ALA A 226 -11.02 -7.31 -12.64
C ALA A 226 -9.58 -7.13 -13.17
N PRO A 227 -8.64 -8.00 -12.76
CA PRO A 227 -7.31 -8.06 -13.36
C PRO A 227 -7.38 -8.28 -14.87
N PHE A 228 -6.42 -7.76 -15.61
CA PHE A 228 -6.31 -7.81 -17.08
C PHE A 228 -7.41 -7.08 -17.86
N CYS A 229 -8.32 -6.37 -17.20
CA CYS A 229 -9.23 -5.46 -17.91
C CYS A 229 -8.46 -4.30 -18.55
N VAL A 230 -8.98 -3.82 -19.68
CA VAL A 230 -8.44 -2.63 -20.38
C VAL A 230 -9.13 -1.38 -19.83
N HIS A 231 -8.38 -0.31 -19.60
CA HIS A 231 -8.97 0.96 -19.21
C HIS A 231 -9.50 1.72 -20.43
N PRO A 232 -10.76 2.18 -20.42
CA PRO A 232 -11.38 2.78 -21.60
C PRO A 232 -10.72 4.09 -22.05
N LYS A 233 -10.07 4.84 -21.14
CA LYS A 233 -9.43 6.11 -21.51
C LYS A 233 -7.94 5.99 -21.87
N THR A 234 -7.20 5.12 -21.18
CA THR A 234 -5.74 5.00 -21.36
C THR A 234 -5.38 3.85 -22.29
N GLY A 235 -6.29 2.92 -22.56
CA GLY A 235 -6.01 1.70 -23.31
C GLY A 235 -5.10 0.70 -22.58
N ARG A 236 -4.58 1.05 -21.41
CA ARG A 236 -3.66 0.21 -20.62
C ARG A 236 -4.37 -0.97 -19.98
N VAL A 237 -3.63 -2.07 -19.83
CA VAL A 237 -4.09 -3.30 -19.20
C VAL A 237 -3.82 -3.28 -17.69
N CYS A 238 -4.78 -3.70 -16.87
CA CYS A 238 -4.60 -3.89 -15.42
C CYS A 238 -3.70 -5.10 -15.13
N VAL A 239 -2.38 -4.93 -15.14
CA VAL A 239 -1.43 -6.03 -14.94
C VAL A 239 -1.12 -6.29 -13.46
N PRO A 240 -0.89 -7.56 -13.06
CA PRO A 240 -0.40 -7.88 -11.72
C PRO A 240 0.95 -7.24 -11.40
N ILE A 241 1.16 -6.91 -10.13
CA ILE A 241 2.42 -6.39 -9.60
C ILE A 241 2.99 -7.43 -8.64
N ASP A 242 4.28 -7.72 -8.78
CA ASP A 242 5.02 -8.55 -7.85
C ASP A 242 5.36 -7.75 -6.58
N PRO A 243 4.83 -8.08 -5.39
CA PRO A 243 5.13 -7.33 -4.17
C PRO A 243 6.63 -7.35 -3.80
N ASP A 244 7.35 -8.42 -4.11
CA ASP A 244 8.80 -8.53 -3.82
C ASP A 244 9.64 -7.64 -4.74
N ARG A 245 9.09 -7.27 -5.90
CA ARG A 245 9.75 -6.47 -6.93
C ARG A 245 8.97 -5.20 -7.29
N CYS A 246 8.10 -4.73 -6.40
CA CYS A 246 7.21 -3.60 -6.68
C CYS A 246 7.95 -2.26 -6.88
N GLU A 247 9.23 -2.19 -6.53
CA GLU A 247 10.09 -1.02 -6.82
C GLU A 247 10.48 -0.92 -8.31
N ASP A 248 10.49 -2.05 -9.03
CA ASP A 248 10.84 -2.13 -10.45
C ASP A 248 9.63 -1.79 -11.35
N PHE A 249 8.43 -1.67 -10.77
CA PHE A 249 7.22 -1.45 -11.54
C PHE A 249 7.14 -0.01 -12.05
N ASP A 250 7.13 0.14 -13.38
CA ASP A 250 6.95 1.42 -14.06
C ASP A 250 5.51 1.53 -14.61
N PRO A 251 4.65 2.42 -14.05
CA PRO A 251 3.28 2.58 -14.51
C PRO A 251 3.20 3.15 -15.93
N THR A 252 4.27 3.79 -16.43
CA THR A 252 4.34 4.40 -17.77
C THR A 252 4.65 3.40 -18.88
N ALA A 253 5.28 2.27 -18.52
CA ALA A 253 5.65 1.19 -19.44
C ALA A 253 4.60 0.05 -19.53
N VAL A 254 3.45 0.20 -18.85
CA VAL A 254 2.37 -0.79 -18.90
C VAL A 254 1.76 -0.80 -20.30
N PRO A 255 1.66 -1.98 -20.96
CA PRO A 255 1.25 -2.06 -22.36
C PRO A 255 -0.21 -1.61 -22.55
N ALA A 256 -0.43 -0.89 -23.65
CA ALA A 256 -1.75 -0.57 -24.15
C ALA A 256 -2.28 -1.69 -25.06
N LEU A 257 -3.61 -1.83 -25.16
CA LEU A 257 -4.25 -2.81 -26.02
C LEU A 257 -3.83 -2.65 -27.49
N SER A 258 -3.64 -1.41 -27.97
CA SER A 258 -3.18 -1.14 -29.33
C SER A 258 -1.80 -1.73 -29.61
N GLU A 259 -0.87 -1.58 -28.67
CA GLU A 259 0.50 -2.11 -28.79
C GLU A 259 0.49 -3.64 -28.82
N LEU A 260 -0.31 -4.27 -27.94
CA LEU A 260 -0.45 -5.72 -27.91
C LEU A 260 -1.06 -6.28 -29.21
N LEU A 261 -2.01 -5.57 -29.82
CA LEU A 261 -2.60 -5.97 -31.10
C LEU A 261 -1.58 -5.85 -32.24
N GLU A 262 -0.74 -4.82 -32.24
CA GLU A 262 0.36 -4.66 -33.22
C GLU A 262 1.37 -5.80 -33.08
N GLU A 263 1.78 -6.15 -31.85
CA GLU A 263 2.68 -7.29 -31.58
C GLU A 263 2.12 -8.61 -32.11
N LEU A 264 0.83 -8.88 -31.88
CA LEU A 264 0.17 -10.10 -32.35
C LEU A 264 0.09 -10.15 -33.88
N ASN A 265 -0.20 -9.03 -34.54
CA ASN A 265 -0.29 -8.97 -36.00
C ASN A 265 1.08 -9.09 -36.69
N MET A 266 2.16 -8.69 -36.02
CA MET A 266 3.54 -8.84 -36.51
C MET A 266 4.13 -10.23 -36.22
N GLY A 267 3.56 -10.98 -35.28
CA GLY A 267 3.96 -12.34 -34.94
C GLY A 267 3.67 -13.36 -36.05
N THR A 268 4.52 -14.39 -36.19
CA THR A 268 4.19 -15.51 -37.08
C THR A 268 3.07 -16.36 -36.47
N PRO A 269 2.04 -16.77 -37.24
CA PRO A 269 0.92 -17.54 -36.72
C PRO A 269 1.37 -18.96 -36.39
N LYS A 270 1.67 -19.26 -35.12
CA LYS A 270 2.00 -20.62 -34.67
C LYS A 270 1.52 -20.90 -33.24
N SER A 271 0.51 -21.76 -33.16
CA SER A 271 0.04 -22.55 -32.01
C SER A 271 -0.53 -21.81 -30.79
N ASP A 272 -1.29 -22.55 -29.98
CA ASP A 272 -1.85 -22.13 -28.69
C ASP A 272 -0.78 -21.50 -27.80
N GLY A 273 -0.78 -20.16 -27.68
CA GLY A 273 0.24 -19.44 -26.90
C GLY A 273 0.67 -18.07 -27.44
N GLU A 274 -0.02 -17.49 -28.43
CA GLU A 274 0.39 -16.24 -29.11
C GLU A 274 0.67 -15.04 -28.15
N TRP A 275 -0.06 -14.96 -27.03
CA TRP A 275 0.15 -13.91 -26.02
C TRP A 275 1.52 -14.03 -25.31
N GLU A 276 2.18 -15.19 -25.35
CA GLU A 276 3.48 -15.38 -24.68
C GLU A 276 4.61 -14.56 -25.32
N ALA A 277 4.48 -14.23 -26.60
CA ALA A 277 5.42 -13.41 -27.35
C ALA A 277 5.17 -11.90 -27.20
N THR A 278 4.09 -11.51 -26.52
CA THR A 278 3.72 -10.10 -26.29
C THR A 278 4.28 -9.58 -24.97
N LEU A 279 4.26 -8.26 -24.77
CA LEU A 279 4.57 -7.63 -23.48
C LEU A 279 3.66 -8.11 -22.33
N LEU A 280 2.45 -8.61 -22.64
CA LEU A 280 1.55 -9.19 -21.65
C LEU A 280 1.99 -10.58 -21.17
N GLY A 281 2.85 -11.26 -21.95
CA GLY A 281 3.37 -12.59 -21.69
C GLY A 281 3.94 -12.76 -20.28
N GLN A 282 4.80 -11.82 -19.87
CA GLN A 282 5.44 -11.86 -18.55
C GLN A 282 4.41 -11.71 -17.41
N SER A 283 3.43 -10.83 -17.58
CA SER A 283 2.38 -10.57 -16.58
C SER A 283 1.47 -11.78 -16.38
N ILE A 284 1.07 -12.45 -17.48
CA ILE A 284 0.26 -13.68 -17.41
C ILE A 284 1.07 -14.84 -16.81
N LYS A 285 2.35 -14.98 -17.18
CA LYS A 285 3.24 -16.00 -16.60
C LYS A 285 3.33 -15.82 -15.08
N PHE A 286 3.63 -14.61 -14.62
CA PHE A 286 3.66 -14.28 -13.19
C PHE A 286 2.32 -14.59 -12.50
N PHE A 287 1.19 -14.14 -13.05
CA PHE A 287 -0.13 -14.42 -12.50
C PHE A 287 -0.39 -15.93 -12.34
N ARG A 288 -0.04 -16.71 -13.35
CA ARG A 288 -0.26 -18.16 -13.36
C ARG A 288 0.62 -18.88 -12.35
N SER A 289 1.93 -18.63 -12.39
CA SER A 289 2.90 -19.35 -11.57
C SER A 289 2.90 -18.91 -10.11
N SER A 290 2.87 -17.61 -9.88
CA SER A 290 3.14 -17.02 -8.56
C SER A 290 1.86 -16.85 -7.73
N PHE A 291 0.69 -16.79 -8.38
CA PHE A 291 -0.59 -16.58 -7.70
C PHE A 291 -1.60 -17.71 -7.92
N LEU A 292 -2.00 -17.98 -9.17
CA LEU A 292 -3.10 -18.89 -9.48
C LEU A 292 -2.78 -20.35 -9.11
N GLN A 293 -1.60 -20.85 -9.48
CA GLN A 293 -1.19 -22.23 -9.16
C GLN A 293 -1.12 -22.49 -7.64
N PRO A 294 -0.46 -21.63 -6.82
CA PRO A 294 -0.51 -21.74 -5.36
C PRO A 294 -1.93 -21.72 -4.80
N LEU A 295 -2.78 -20.80 -5.24
CA LEU A 295 -4.18 -20.70 -4.79
C LEU A 295 -4.97 -21.98 -5.09
N LEU A 296 -4.86 -22.50 -6.32
CA LEU A 296 -5.51 -23.75 -6.72
C LEU A 296 -5.02 -24.94 -5.90
N LYS A 297 -3.72 -25.01 -5.59
CA LYS A 297 -3.14 -26.06 -4.75
C LYS A 297 -3.74 -26.02 -3.34
N SER A 298 -3.82 -24.85 -2.72
CA SER A 298 -4.43 -24.68 -1.39
C SER A 298 -5.92 -25.03 -1.40
N CYS A 299 -6.65 -24.67 -2.46
CA CYS A 299 -8.07 -25.02 -2.60
C CYS A 299 -8.29 -26.55 -2.67
N LYS A 300 -7.43 -27.26 -3.43
CA LYS A 300 -7.47 -28.73 -3.51
C LYS A 300 -7.17 -29.39 -2.16
N VAL A 301 -6.10 -28.97 -1.49
CA VAL A 301 -5.71 -29.52 -0.17
C VAL A 301 -6.83 -29.34 0.84
N GLN A 302 -7.42 -28.15 0.92
CA GLN A 302 -8.54 -27.90 1.85
C GLN A 302 -9.77 -28.75 1.56
N HIS A 303 -10.06 -29.03 0.29
CA HIS A 303 -11.15 -29.92 -0.09
C HIS A 303 -10.89 -31.36 0.39
N PHE A 304 -9.69 -31.89 0.18
CA PHE A 304 -9.29 -33.21 0.66
C PHE A 304 -9.29 -33.31 2.19
N THR A 305 -8.76 -32.30 2.90
CA THR A 305 -8.77 -32.28 4.37
C THR A 305 -10.20 -32.25 4.93
N MET A 306 -11.11 -31.49 4.29
CA MET A 306 -12.52 -31.45 4.70
C MET A 306 -13.22 -32.81 4.50
N LEU A 307 -12.92 -33.52 3.40
CA LEU A 307 -13.44 -34.86 3.15
C LEU A 307 -12.92 -35.87 4.18
N LEU A 308 -11.62 -35.82 4.52
CA LEU A 308 -11.01 -36.68 5.52
C LEU A 308 -11.58 -36.43 6.92
N LEU A 309 -11.72 -35.16 7.33
CA LEU A 309 -12.32 -34.79 8.61
C LEU A 309 -13.79 -35.21 8.69
N SER A 310 -14.57 -35.03 7.61
CA SER A 310 -15.96 -35.50 7.54
C SER A 310 -16.04 -37.02 7.68
N SER A 311 -15.18 -37.77 6.99
CA SER A 311 -15.09 -39.22 7.09
C SER A 311 -14.67 -39.69 8.50
N PHE A 312 -13.74 -38.97 9.13
CA PHE A 312 -13.25 -39.28 10.47
C PHE A 312 -14.30 -38.99 11.55
N VAL A 313 -14.99 -37.85 11.48
CA VAL A 313 -16.12 -37.52 12.36
C VAL A 313 -17.27 -38.51 12.16
N PHE A 314 -17.58 -38.90 10.93
CA PHE A 314 -18.59 -39.92 10.65
C PHE A 314 -18.23 -41.29 11.24
N LYS A 315 -16.94 -41.68 11.23
CA LYS A 315 -16.47 -42.91 11.89
C LYS A 315 -16.55 -42.84 13.42
N ILE A 316 -16.25 -41.69 14.03
CA ILE A 316 -16.36 -41.51 15.49
C ILE A 316 -17.82 -41.55 15.93
N VAL A 317 -18.72 -40.86 15.21
CA VAL A 317 -20.16 -40.85 15.55
C VAL A 317 -20.79 -42.24 15.41
N ASN A 318 -20.37 -43.05 14.43
CA ASN A 318 -20.92 -44.39 14.21
C ASN A 318 -20.22 -45.51 15.01
N SER A 319 -19.09 -45.23 15.67
CA SER A 319 -18.41 -46.19 16.56
C SER A 319 -18.86 -46.06 18.04
N GLY A 320 -19.69 -45.07 18.35
CA GLY A 320 -20.21 -44.78 19.69
C GLY A 320 -21.51 -45.48 20.08
N SER A 321 -22.07 -46.37 19.26
CA SER A 321 -23.28 -47.14 19.60
C SER A 321 -22.88 -48.44 20.31
N PRO A 322 -23.06 -48.58 21.64
CA PRO A 322 -22.82 -49.84 22.30
C PRO A 322 -23.94 -50.79 21.90
N SER A 323 -23.60 -51.91 21.26
CA SER A 323 -24.51 -53.04 21.15
C SER A 323 -24.85 -53.50 22.57
N SER A 324 -26.05 -53.17 23.05
CA SER A 324 -26.63 -53.74 24.25
C SER A 324 -26.95 -55.22 23.99
N SER A 325 -25.93 -56.06 24.12
CA SER A 325 -26.09 -57.50 24.27
C SER A 325 -26.13 -57.83 25.75
N SER A 326 -27.24 -58.37 26.22
CA SER A 326 -27.36 -59.08 27.50
C SER A 326 -28.63 -59.92 27.50
N PRO A 327 -28.66 -61.05 28.21
CA PRO A 327 -27.76 -62.20 28.15
C PRO A 327 -28.38 -63.38 27.40
#